data_AF-A0A925MQF5-F1
#
_entry.id   AF-A0A925MQF5-F1
#
_cell.length_a   1.000
_cell.length_b   1.000
_cell.length_c   1.000
_cell.angle_alpha   90.00
_cell.angle_beta   90.00
_cell.angle_gamma   90.00
#
_symmetry.space_group_name_H-M   'P 1'
#
loop_
_entity.id
_entity.type
_entity.pdbx_description
1 polymer ?
#
loop_
_entity_poly.entity_id
_entity_poly.type
_entity_poly.pdbx_seq_one_letter_code
_entity_poly.pdbx_strand_id
1 'polypeptide(L)'
;MRYVEFVSKFKAQVVNAPPDKKILLAISICKKLFFDYQIFAKENNWGNPDLLLDAIKLAEGFQPEDEKKVQYFLSQIDDNCPDSEDFGNASYAINASSAVYETLQFLIDQNSEHIYNIGISLTDTVDFKIQEDEELTDEQIDSHPLMIEARYYLIESSR
;
A
#
# COMPACT_ATOMS: atom_id res chain seq x y z
N MET A 1 -4.82 -18.69 7.02
CA MET A 1 -4.00 -18.12 8.12
C MET A 1 -4.85 -17.07 8.79
N ARG A 2 -5.06 -17.17 10.11
CA ARG A 2 -5.91 -16.21 10.84
C ARG A 2 -5.18 -14.88 11.02
N TYR A 3 -5.93 -13.79 11.20
CA TYR A 3 -5.37 -12.43 11.31
C TYR A 3 -4.25 -12.31 12.35
N VAL A 4 -4.46 -12.82 13.57
CA VAL A 4 -3.46 -12.74 14.65
C VAL A 4 -2.14 -13.45 14.29
N GLU A 5 -2.24 -14.60 13.63
CA GLU A 5 -1.07 -15.36 13.17
C GLU A 5 -0.35 -14.61 12.05
N PHE A 6 -1.11 -14.00 11.13
CA PHE A 6 -0.60 -13.17 10.05
C PHE A 6 0.16 -11.95 10.57
N VAL A 7 -0.45 -11.12 11.43
CA VAL A 7 0.15 -9.88 11.93
C VAL A 7 1.49 -10.14 12.60
N SER A 8 1.53 -11.11 13.51
CA SER A 8 2.76 -11.48 14.23
C SER A 8 3.86 -11.94 13.27
N LYS A 9 3.50 -12.82 12.33
CA LYS A 9 4.46 -13.39 11.37
C LYS A 9 4.96 -12.36 10.37
N PHE A 10 4.07 -11.57 9.79
CA PHE A 10 4.39 -10.55 8.79
C PHE A 10 5.27 -9.46 9.41
N LYS A 11 4.89 -8.93 10.58
CA LYS A 11 5.69 -7.94 11.30
C LYS A 11 7.10 -8.44 11.61
N ALA A 12 7.24 -9.69 12.07
CA ALA A 12 8.55 -10.28 12.31
C ALA A 12 9.37 -10.44 11.02
N GLN A 13 8.75 -10.82 9.90
CA GLN A 13 9.44 -10.99 8.63
C GLN A 13 9.93 -9.65 8.05
N VAL A 14 9.09 -8.62 8.01
CA VAL A 14 9.48 -7.32 7.45
C VAL A 14 10.57 -6.64 8.27
N VAL A 15 10.60 -6.82 9.60
CA VAL A 15 11.69 -6.30 10.43
C VAL A 15 13.03 -6.97 10.08
N ASN A 16 13.03 -8.29 9.92
CA ASN A 16 14.24 -9.07 9.70
C ASN A 16 14.70 -9.14 8.22
N ALA A 17 13.84 -8.75 7.27
CA ALA A 17 14.18 -8.77 5.86
C ALA A 17 15.32 -7.77 5.54
N PRO A 18 16.16 -8.03 4.52
CA PRO A 18 17.10 -7.03 3.99
C PRO A 18 16.36 -5.83 3.35
N PRO A 19 16.95 -4.61 3.34
CA PRO A 19 16.35 -3.44 2.70
C PRO A 19 15.90 -3.66 1.25
N ASP A 20 16.72 -4.32 0.42
CA ASP A 20 16.39 -4.61 -0.98
C ASP A 20 15.13 -5.47 -1.13
N LYS A 21 14.89 -6.41 -0.21
CA LYS A 21 13.67 -7.20 -0.22
C LYS A 21 12.45 -6.38 0.21
N LYS A 22 12.63 -5.51 1.21
CA LYS A 22 11.57 -4.61 1.68
C LYS A 22 11.08 -3.68 0.59
N ILE A 23 12.02 -3.05 -0.14
CA ILE A 23 11.66 -2.15 -1.24
C ILE A 23 11.00 -2.89 -2.41
N LEU A 24 11.46 -4.10 -2.75
CA LEU A 24 10.81 -4.93 -3.78
C LEU A 24 9.37 -5.30 -3.40
N LEU A 25 9.14 -5.66 -2.14
CA LEU A 25 7.80 -5.92 -1.61
C LEU A 25 6.93 -4.67 -1.70
N ALA A 26 7.43 -3.54 -1.21
CA ALA A 26 6.72 -2.26 -1.22
C ALA A 26 6.29 -1.84 -2.63
N ILE A 27 7.22 -1.86 -3.59
CA ILE A 27 6.96 -1.55 -5.01
C ILE A 27 5.92 -2.52 -5.60
N SER A 28 6.05 -3.81 -5.31
CA SER A 28 5.10 -4.81 -5.81
C SER A 28 3.67 -4.57 -5.30
N ILE A 29 3.52 -4.11 -4.06
CA ILE A 29 2.21 -3.76 -3.48
C ILE A 29 1.69 -2.47 -4.09
N CYS A 30 2.52 -1.43 -4.19
CA CYS A 30 2.15 -0.16 -4.82
C CYS A 30 1.61 -0.36 -6.24
N LYS A 31 2.27 -1.22 -7.04
CA LYS A 31 1.81 -1.56 -8.40
C LYS A 31 0.46 -2.28 -8.42
N LYS A 32 0.15 -3.10 -7.42
CA LYS A 32 -1.16 -3.77 -7.30
C LYS A 32 -2.26 -2.76 -6.98
N LEU A 33 -1.99 -1.84 -6.05
CA LEU A 33 -2.96 -0.84 -5.59
C LEU A 33 -3.11 0.35 -6.56
N PHE A 34 -2.10 0.61 -7.40
CA PHE A 34 -2.09 1.73 -8.34
C PHE A 34 -3.34 1.81 -9.22
N PHE A 35 -3.84 0.67 -9.70
CA PHE A 35 -5.03 0.64 -10.55
C PHE A 35 -6.27 1.17 -9.84
N ASP A 36 -6.36 0.96 -8.52
CA ASP A 36 -7.51 1.42 -7.76
C ASP A 36 -7.50 2.97 -7.63
N TYR A 37 -6.32 3.58 -7.44
CA TYR A 37 -6.19 5.05 -7.51
C TYR A 37 -6.53 5.58 -8.90
N GLN A 38 -6.08 4.91 -9.96
CA GLN A 38 -6.34 5.33 -11.33
C GLN A 38 -7.84 5.31 -11.66
N ILE A 39 -8.57 4.29 -11.20
CA ILE A 39 -10.03 4.20 -11.35
C ILE A 39 -10.70 5.36 -10.62
N PHE A 40 -10.38 5.54 -9.34
CA PHE A 40 -10.93 6.63 -8.53
C PHE A 40 -10.70 8.00 -9.17
N ALA A 41 -9.47 8.28 -9.60
CA ALA A 41 -9.10 9.57 -10.19
C ALA A 41 -9.89 9.86 -11.46
N LYS A 42 -10.12 8.83 -12.27
CA LYS A 42 -10.93 8.93 -13.49
C LYS A 42 -12.41 9.15 -13.19
N GLU A 43 -12.97 8.45 -12.21
CA GLU A 43 -14.40 8.53 -11.87
C GLU A 43 -14.75 9.86 -11.21
N ASN A 44 -13.85 10.40 -10.39
CA ASN A 44 -14.07 11.64 -9.65
C ASN A 44 -13.47 12.88 -10.35
N ASN A 45 -12.76 12.70 -11.48
CA ASN A 45 -11.99 13.74 -12.15
C ASN A 45 -11.06 14.50 -11.18
N TRP A 46 -10.37 13.76 -10.32
CA TRP A 46 -9.58 14.32 -9.23
C TRP A 46 -8.25 13.58 -9.07
N GLY A 47 -7.21 14.28 -8.59
CA GLY A 47 -5.89 13.70 -8.35
C GLY A 47 -5.06 13.51 -9.62
N ASN A 48 -3.91 12.85 -9.48
CA ASN A 48 -2.95 12.67 -10.56
C ASN A 48 -2.32 11.26 -10.54
N PRO A 49 -2.85 10.30 -11.33
CA PRO A 49 -2.29 8.96 -11.39
C PRO A 49 -0.84 8.93 -11.90
N ASP A 50 -0.46 9.82 -12.82
CA ASP A 50 0.91 9.86 -13.35
C ASP A 50 1.91 10.23 -12.26
N LEU A 51 1.53 11.08 -11.30
CA LEU A 51 2.35 11.40 -10.13
C LEU A 51 2.68 10.16 -9.30
N LEU A 52 1.68 9.33 -8.97
CA LEU A 52 1.89 8.09 -8.21
C LEU A 52 2.75 7.10 -8.99
N LEU A 53 2.52 6.97 -10.30
CA LEU A 53 3.30 6.09 -11.14
C LEU A 53 4.78 6.52 -11.21
N ASP A 54 5.04 7.82 -11.32
CA ASP A 54 6.39 8.36 -11.36
C ASP A 54 7.08 8.25 -9.99
N ALA A 55 6.36 8.37 -8.87
CA ALA A 55 6.88 8.06 -7.55
C ALA A 55 7.26 6.58 -7.39
N ILE A 56 6.45 5.66 -7.93
CA ILE A 56 6.79 4.22 -7.94
C ILE A 56 8.06 3.97 -8.75
N LYS A 57 8.21 4.59 -9.93
CA LYS A 57 9.43 4.48 -10.74
C LYS A 57 10.65 5.08 -10.05
N LEU A 58 10.48 6.19 -9.33
CA LEU A 58 11.55 6.77 -8.52
C LEU A 58 12.02 5.77 -7.46
N ALA A 59 11.09 5.09 -6.78
CA ALA A 59 11.43 4.08 -5.79
C ALA A 59 12.18 2.86 -6.39
N GLU A 60 11.85 2.45 -7.61
CA GLU A 60 12.55 1.37 -8.32
C GLU A 60 14.01 1.67 -8.63
N GLY A 61 14.31 2.94 -8.92
CA GLY A 61 15.63 3.40 -9.34
C GLY A 61 16.38 4.22 -8.29
N PHE A 62 15.86 4.30 -7.07
CA PHE A 62 16.30 5.27 -6.06
C PHE A 62 17.82 5.27 -5.86
N GLN A 63 18.40 6.47 -5.97
CA GLN A 63 19.77 6.73 -5.56
C GLN A 63 19.80 7.74 -4.40
N PRO A 64 20.83 7.73 -3.52
CA PRO A 64 20.91 8.67 -2.39
C PRO A 64 20.78 10.16 -2.77
N GLU A 65 21.27 10.56 -3.96
CA GLU A 65 21.11 11.92 -4.47
C GLU A 65 19.67 12.33 -4.81
N ASP A 66 18.75 11.37 -4.91
CA ASP A 66 17.34 11.60 -5.20
C ASP A 66 16.52 12.00 -3.96
N GLU A 67 17.12 12.08 -2.76
CA GLU A 67 16.42 12.41 -1.51
C GLU A 67 15.51 13.65 -1.63
N LYS A 68 15.99 14.71 -2.29
CA LYS A 68 15.19 15.92 -2.55
C LYS A 68 14.00 15.68 -3.47
N LYS A 69 14.14 14.79 -4.45
CA LYS A 69 13.02 14.39 -5.32
C LYS A 69 12.01 13.58 -4.52
N VAL A 70 12.47 12.68 -3.66
CA VAL A 70 11.59 11.91 -2.76
C VAL A 70 10.78 12.85 -1.86
N GLN A 71 11.41 13.84 -1.23
CA GLN A 71 10.70 14.85 -0.42
C GLN A 71 9.68 15.66 -1.23
N TYR A 72 10.01 16.00 -2.48
CA TYR A 72 9.05 16.64 -3.39
C TYR A 72 7.84 15.74 -3.66
N PHE A 73 8.06 14.47 -4.05
CA PHE A 73 6.97 13.53 -4.30
C PHE A 73 6.12 13.27 -3.06
N LEU A 74 6.72 13.19 -1.87
CA LEU A 74 5.98 13.04 -0.61
C LEU A 74 4.96 14.17 -0.42
N SER A 75 5.38 15.43 -0.58
CA SER A 75 4.48 16.57 -0.49
C SER A 75 3.39 16.54 -1.56
N GLN A 76 3.75 16.16 -2.81
CA GLN A 76 2.77 16.11 -3.89
C GLN A 76 1.76 14.97 -3.71
N ILE A 77 2.18 13.82 -3.18
CA ILE A 77 1.29 12.70 -2.91
C ILE A 77 0.32 13.05 -1.79
N ASP A 78 0.77 13.76 -0.75
CA ASP A 78 -0.10 14.25 0.33
C ASP A 78 -1.21 15.16 -0.25
N ASP A 79 -0.84 16.12 -1.10
CA ASP A 79 -1.80 17.00 -1.81
C ASP A 79 -2.75 16.24 -2.75
N ASN A 80 -2.37 15.02 -3.18
CA ASN A 80 -3.13 14.17 -4.12
C ASN A 80 -3.71 12.92 -3.45
N CYS A 81 -3.67 12.84 -2.11
CA CYS A 81 -4.35 11.83 -1.34
C CYS A 81 -5.80 12.30 -1.10
N PRO A 82 -6.82 11.55 -1.54
CA PRO A 82 -8.19 12.00 -1.39
C PRO A 82 -8.61 11.97 0.08
N ASP A 83 -9.40 12.95 0.48
CA ASP A 83 -10.02 12.98 1.80
C ASP A 83 -11.33 12.17 1.78
N SER A 84 -11.55 11.33 2.79
CA SER A 84 -12.78 10.55 2.92
C SER A 84 -14.00 11.41 3.25
N GLU A 85 -13.80 12.63 3.78
CA GLU A 85 -14.89 13.59 4.00
C GLU A 85 -15.39 14.21 2.68
N ASP A 86 -14.49 14.39 1.72
CA ASP A 86 -14.80 14.96 0.40
C ASP A 86 -15.35 13.90 -0.57
N PHE A 87 -14.89 12.66 -0.43
CA PHE A 87 -15.17 11.56 -1.35
C PHE A 87 -15.67 10.34 -0.59
N GLY A 88 -16.96 10.00 -0.75
CA GLY A 88 -17.57 8.90 0.00
C GLY A 88 -16.88 7.54 -0.18
N ASN A 89 -16.54 7.14 -1.41
CA ASN A 89 -15.79 5.91 -1.68
C ASN A 89 -14.37 6.25 -2.20
N ALA A 90 -13.50 6.70 -1.30
CA ALA A 90 -12.10 6.99 -1.60
C ALA A 90 -11.11 5.98 -1.01
N SER A 91 -11.58 5.00 -0.23
CA SER A 91 -10.72 4.10 0.56
C SER A 91 -9.64 3.41 -0.27
N TYR A 92 -9.95 2.98 -1.50
CA TYR A 92 -8.93 2.36 -2.36
C TYR A 92 -7.85 3.33 -2.82
N ALA A 93 -8.25 4.54 -3.17
CA ALA A 93 -7.32 5.59 -3.57
C ALA A 93 -6.46 6.05 -2.39
N ILE A 94 -7.04 6.17 -1.19
CA ILE A 94 -6.33 6.45 0.06
C ILE A 94 -5.28 5.36 0.33
N ASN A 95 -5.66 4.08 0.26
CA ASN A 95 -4.74 2.98 0.48
C ASN A 95 -3.60 2.96 -0.54
N ALA A 96 -3.91 3.24 -1.81
CA ALA A 96 -2.91 3.29 -2.88
C ALA A 96 -1.93 4.46 -2.72
N SER A 97 -2.42 5.69 -2.47
CA SER A 97 -1.55 6.85 -2.24
C SER A 97 -0.72 6.68 -0.96
N SER A 98 -1.32 6.15 0.10
CA SER A 98 -0.63 5.87 1.37
C SER A 98 0.48 4.84 1.19
N ALA A 99 0.24 3.75 0.45
CA ALA A 99 1.27 2.75 0.17
C ALA A 99 2.49 3.36 -0.55
N VAL A 100 2.26 4.24 -1.54
CA VAL A 100 3.35 4.95 -2.24
C VAL A 100 4.05 5.92 -1.30
N TYR A 101 3.31 6.68 -0.49
CA TYR A 101 3.85 7.61 0.50
C TYR A 101 4.77 6.90 1.51
N GLU A 102 4.29 5.81 2.11
CA GLU A 102 5.05 4.99 3.06
C GLU A 102 6.30 4.38 2.40
N THR A 103 6.21 4.01 1.12
CA THR A 103 7.37 3.49 0.36
C THR A 103 8.46 4.57 0.25
N LEU A 104 8.07 5.80 -0.05
CA LEU A 104 8.99 6.93 -0.12
C LEU A 104 9.57 7.30 1.26
N GLN A 105 8.78 7.24 2.34
CA GLN A 105 9.29 7.44 3.70
C GLN A 105 10.35 6.40 4.07
N PHE A 106 10.11 5.12 3.74
CA PHE A 106 11.09 4.05 3.95
C PHE A 106 12.44 4.32 3.25
N LEU A 107 12.43 4.90 2.05
CA LEU A 107 13.67 5.25 1.35
C LEU A 107 14.51 6.27 2.14
N ILE A 108 13.86 7.14 2.93
CA ILE A 108 14.53 8.17 3.73
C ILE A 108 15.06 7.60 5.05
N ASP A 109 14.23 6.89 5.80
CA ASP A 109 14.53 6.55 7.21
C ASP A 109 14.84 5.08 7.46
N GLN A 110 14.60 4.21 6.48
CA GLN A 110 14.77 2.75 6.55
C GLN A 110 13.95 2.08 7.66
N ASN A 111 12.87 2.72 8.15
CA ASN A 111 12.01 2.18 9.18
C ASN A 111 11.07 1.10 8.63
N SER A 112 11.16 -0.10 9.19
CA SER A 112 10.38 -1.26 8.72
C SER A 112 8.89 -1.17 9.01
N GLU A 113 8.47 -0.24 9.87
CA GLU A 113 7.06 0.05 10.11
C GLU A 113 6.35 0.49 8.83
N HIS A 114 7.03 1.25 7.96
CA HIS A 114 6.48 1.63 6.66
C HIS A 114 6.12 0.43 5.79
N ILE A 115 6.98 -0.59 5.76
CA ILE A 115 6.74 -1.83 5.00
C ILE A 115 5.57 -2.62 5.56
N TYR A 116 5.43 -2.62 6.88
CA TYR A 116 4.27 -3.21 7.54
C TYR A 116 2.98 -2.48 7.13
N ASN A 117 2.97 -1.15 7.23
CA ASN A 117 1.82 -0.31 6.89
C ASN A 117 1.39 -0.51 5.42
N ILE A 118 2.33 -0.59 4.49
CA ILE A 118 2.05 -0.89 3.08
C ILE A 118 1.34 -2.24 2.92
N GLY A 119 1.76 -3.26 3.67
CA GLY A 119 1.08 -4.55 3.69
C GLY A 119 -0.34 -4.47 4.26
N ILE A 120 -0.56 -3.61 5.25
CA ILE A 120 -1.90 -3.33 5.80
C ILE A 120 -2.78 -2.62 4.77
N SER A 121 -2.28 -1.62 4.05
CA SER A 121 -3.03 -0.98 2.95
C SER A 121 -3.52 -1.99 1.90
N LEU A 122 -2.74 -3.05 1.62
CA LEU A 122 -3.19 -4.14 0.75
C LEU A 122 -4.33 -4.94 1.37
N THR A 123 -4.21 -5.36 2.63
CA THR A 123 -5.28 -6.15 3.27
C THR A 123 -6.55 -5.33 3.46
N ASP A 124 -6.44 -4.05 3.79
CA ASP A 124 -7.58 -3.15 3.95
C ASP A 124 -8.29 -2.96 2.61
N THR A 125 -7.53 -2.80 1.52
CA THR A 125 -8.12 -2.76 0.17
C THR A 125 -8.86 -4.05 -0.18
N VAL A 126 -8.33 -5.21 0.19
CA VAL A 126 -8.98 -6.49 -0.03
C VAL A 126 -10.22 -6.64 0.83
N ASP A 127 -10.19 -6.18 2.08
CA ASP A 127 -11.35 -6.15 2.97
C ASP A 127 -12.49 -5.32 2.35
N PHE A 128 -12.21 -4.07 1.99
CA PHE A 128 -13.18 -3.21 1.31
C PHE A 128 -13.74 -3.85 0.04
N LYS A 129 -12.94 -4.55 -0.78
CA LYS A 129 -13.41 -5.27 -1.98
C LYS A 129 -14.32 -6.44 -1.66
N ILE A 130 -14.07 -7.16 -0.57
CA ILE A 130 -14.94 -8.25 -0.10
C ILE A 130 -16.29 -7.69 0.33
N GLN A 131 -16.29 -6.51 0.97
CA GLN A 131 -17.51 -5.88 1.50
C GLN A 131 -18.34 -5.14 0.44
N GLU A 132 -17.88 -4.96 -0.80
CA GLU A 132 -18.69 -4.35 -1.87
C GLU A 132 -19.90 -5.22 -2.26
N ASP A 133 -19.76 -6.54 -2.18
CA ASP A 133 -20.80 -7.49 -2.59
C ASP A 133 -21.74 -7.86 -1.44
N GLU A 134 -21.23 -7.98 -0.21
CA GLU A 134 -21.99 -8.39 0.98
C GLU A 134 -21.36 -7.82 2.26
N GLU A 135 -22.19 -7.35 3.20
CA GLU A 135 -21.74 -7.02 4.56
C GLU A 135 -21.42 -8.30 5.33
N LEU A 136 -20.14 -8.61 5.46
CA LEU A 136 -19.62 -9.77 6.18
C LEU A 136 -19.10 -9.38 7.57
N THR A 137 -19.16 -10.31 8.53
CA THR A 137 -18.48 -10.11 9.82
C THR A 137 -16.96 -10.27 9.69
N ASP A 138 -16.21 -9.74 10.65
CA ASP A 138 -14.75 -9.90 10.73
C ASP A 138 -14.31 -11.37 10.62
N GLU A 139 -15.02 -12.31 11.26
CA GLU A 139 -14.70 -13.73 11.16
C GLU A 139 -14.94 -14.32 9.76
N GLN A 140 -15.97 -13.84 9.06
CA GLN A 140 -16.24 -14.23 7.68
C GLN A 140 -15.16 -13.68 6.74
N ILE A 141 -14.74 -12.42 6.92
CA ILE A 141 -13.63 -11.81 6.17
C ILE A 141 -12.31 -12.53 6.47
N ASP A 142 -12.03 -12.86 7.73
CA ASP A 142 -10.81 -13.56 8.16
C ASP A 142 -10.64 -14.93 7.47
N SER A 143 -11.77 -15.57 7.14
CA SER A 143 -11.83 -16.86 6.45
C SER A 143 -12.09 -16.75 4.95
N HIS A 144 -12.26 -15.53 4.41
CA HIS A 144 -12.55 -15.30 3.01
C HIS A 144 -11.35 -15.67 2.11
N PRO A 145 -11.55 -16.38 0.98
CA PRO A 145 -10.46 -16.81 0.10
C PRO A 145 -9.53 -15.68 -0.36
N LEU A 146 -10.08 -14.52 -0.71
CA LEU A 146 -9.29 -13.35 -1.16
C LEU A 146 -8.40 -12.79 -0.03
N MET A 147 -8.92 -12.72 1.19
CA MET A 147 -8.15 -12.26 2.36
C MET A 147 -7.03 -13.24 2.71
N ILE A 148 -7.33 -14.54 2.64
CA ILE A 148 -6.32 -15.59 2.84
C ILE A 148 -5.22 -15.49 1.78
N GLU A 149 -5.58 -15.34 0.52
CA GLU A 149 -4.63 -15.18 -0.59
C GLU A 149 -3.73 -13.95 -0.41
N ALA A 150 -4.31 -12.80 -0.07
CA ALA A 150 -3.58 -11.56 0.17
C ALA A 150 -2.52 -11.73 1.28
N ARG A 151 -2.90 -12.35 2.39
CA ARG A 151 -1.99 -12.63 3.52
C ARG A 151 -0.91 -13.64 3.15
N TYR A 152 -1.23 -14.69 2.39
CA TYR A 152 -0.21 -15.62 1.89
C TYR A 152 0.77 -14.92 0.95
N TYR A 153 0.28 -14.10 0.03
CA TYR A 153 1.11 -13.30 -0.86
C TYR A 153 2.10 -12.43 -0.07
N LEU A 154 1.62 -11.71 0.96
CA LEU A 154 2.48 -10.89 1.81
C LEU A 154 3.57 -11.72 2.50
N ILE A 155 3.19 -12.83 3.12
CA ILE A 155 4.12 -13.72 3.83
C ILE A 155 5.16 -14.36 2.91
N GLU A 156 4.78 -14.81 1.71
CA GLU A 156 5.73 -15.42 0.78
C GLU A 156 6.67 -14.35 0.18
N SER A 157 6.15 -13.15 -0.08
CA SER A 157 6.91 -12.05 -0.68
C SER A 157 7.84 -11.36 0.34
N SER A 158 7.60 -11.51 1.65
CA SER A 158 8.47 -11.00 2.73
C SER A 158 9.51 -12.00 3.25
N ARG A 159 9.65 -13.20 2.67
CA ARG A 159 10.73 -14.15 2.99
C ARG A 159 12.04 -13.73 2.34
#